data_AF-A0A5K1BG36-F1
#
_entry.id   AF-A0A5K1BG36-F1
#
_cell.length_a   1.000
_cell.length_b   1.000
_cell.length_c   1.000
_cell.angle_alpha   90.00
_cell.angle_beta   90.00
_cell.angle_gamma   90.00
#
_symmetry.space_group_name_H-M   'P 1'
#
loop_
_entity.id
_entity.type
_entity.pdbx_description
1 polymer ?
#
loop_
_entity_poly.entity_id
_entity_poly.type
_entity_poly.pdbx_seq_one_letter_code
_entity_poly.pdbx_strand_id
1 'polypeptide(L)' 'VLLLDEPTSALDPISTQNIEDAIVKLKKTRGLTTVIISHSVKQIQRIADLVCLVVNGEVVEVLKPDELSQAEHPMART' A
#
# COMPACT_ATOMS: atom_id res chain seq x y z
N VAL A 1 -4.81 -11.57 -10.52
CA VAL A 1 -3.84 -10.72 -9.80
C VAL A 1 -3.87 -9.34 -10.42
N LEU A 2 -3.93 -8.29 -9.60
CA LEU A 2 -3.90 -6.88 -10.04
C LEU A 2 -2.61 -6.24 -9.53
N LEU A 3 -1.83 -5.63 -10.43
CA LEU A 3 -0.59 -4.92 -10.11
C LEU A 3 -0.79 -3.45 -10.44
N LEU A 4 -0.53 -2.57 -9.48
CA LEU A 4 -0.74 -1.13 -9.62
C LEU A 4 0.51 -0.39 -9.18
N ASP A 5 1.08 0.41 -10.09
CA ASP A 5 2.21 1.29 -9.80
C ASP A 5 1.69 2.70 -9.52
N GLU A 6 1.79 3.14 -8.26
CA GLU A 6 1.31 4.43 -7.74
C GLU A 6 -0.06 4.90 -8.32
N PRO A 7 -1.14 4.10 -8.19
CA PRO A 7 -2.40 4.30 -8.92
C PRO A 7 -3.17 5.57 -8.54
N THR A 8 -2.79 6.22 -7.44
CA THR A 8 -3.42 7.45 -6.93
C THR A 8 -2.45 8.63 -6.93
N SER A 9 -1.29 8.50 -7.59
CA SER A 9 -0.37 9.62 -7.77
C SER A 9 -1.10 10.74 -8.53
N ALA A 10 -0.84 12.00 -8.14
CA ALA A 10 -1.45 13.21 -8.69
C ALA A 10 -2.99 13.35 -8.57
N LEU A 11 -3.66 12.48 -7.80
CA LEU A 11 -5.08 12.64 -7.49
C LEU A 11 -5.28 13.51 -6.25
N ASP A 12 -6.39 14.24 -6.22
CA ASP A 12 -6.86 14.90 -5.02
C ASP A 12 -7.31 13.86 -3.97
N PRO A 13 -7.45 14.25 -2.68
CA PRO A 13 -7.82 13.31 -1.61
C PRO A 13 -9.16 12.58 -1.83
N ILE A 14 -10.15 13.21 -2.46
CA ILE A 14 -11.46 12.60 -2.71
C ILE A 14 -11.34 11.57 -3.82
N SER A 15 -10.69 11.92 -4.93
CA SER A 15 -10.44 10.99 -6.03
C SER A 15 -9.58 9.81 -5.60
N THR A 16 -8.58 10.04 -4.75
CA THR A 16 -7.76 8.99 -4.14
C THR A 16 -8.64 7.97 -3.39
N GLN A 17 -9.54 8.44 -2.52
CA GLN A 17 -10.42 7.57 -1.76
C GLN A 17 -11.34 6.74 -2.68
N ASN A 18 -11.88 7.35 -3.74
CA ASN A 18 -12.74 6.64 -4.69
C ASN A 18 -12.01 5.50 -5.42
N ILE A 19 -10.75 5.71 -5.81
CA ILE A 19 -9.92 4.68 -6.44
C ILE A 19 -9.60 3.57 -5.45
N GLU A 20 -9.20 3.91 -4.22
CA GLU A 20 -8.94 2.97 -3.14
C GLU A 20 -10.15 2.08 -2.85
N ASP A 21 -11.35 2.67 -2.74
CA ASP A 21 -12.60 1.95 -2.50
C ASP A 21 -12.93 0.99 -3.65
N ALA A 22 -12.67 1.40 -4.89
CA ALA A 22 -12.85 0.54 -6.06
C ALA A 22 -11.90 -0.67 -6.03
N ILE A 23 -10.63 -0.47 -5.68
CA ILE A 23 -9.64 -1.54 -5.54
C ILE A 23 -10.06 -2.50 -4.43
N VAL A 24 -10.45 -2.00 -3.26
CA VAL A 24 -10.90 -2.82 -2.13
C VAL A 24 -12.15 -3.61 -2.50
N LYS A 25 -13.10 -3.00 -3.22
CA LYS A 25 -14.30 -3.67 -3.73
C LYS A 25 -13.94 -4.79 -4.69
N LEU A 26 -13.01 -4.58 -5.62
CA LEU A 26 -12.56 -5.62 -6.56
C LEU A 26 -11.90 -6.79 -5.83
N LYS A 27 -11.01 -6.50 -4.88
CA LYS A 27 -10.38 -7.52 -4.01
C LYS A 27 -11.45 -8.38 -3.31
N LYS A 28 -12.43 -7.75 -2.65
CA LYS A 28 -13.47 -8.45 -1.88
C LYS A 28 -14.45 -9.22 -2.75
N THR A 29 -14.91 -8.63 -3.86
CA THR A 29 -15.98 -9.22 -4.68
C THR A 29 -15.48 -10.32 -5.62
N ARG A 30 -14.22 -10.25 -6.06
CA ARG A 30 -13.63 -11.17 -7.04
C ARG A 30 -12.51 -12.04 -6.48
N GLY A 31 -12.19 -11.91 -5.18
CA GLY A 31 -11.07 -12.63 -4.56
C GLY A 31 -9.72 -12.29 -5.20
N LEU A 32 -9.57 -11.07 -5.72
CA LEU A 32 -8.36 -10.66 -6.43
C LEU A 32 -7.23 -10.36 -5.44
N THR A 33 -6.08 -11.02 -5.62
CA THR A 33 -4.82 -10.57 -5.03
C THR A 33 -4.37 -9.27 -5.71
N THR A 34 -4.07 -8.25 -4.91
CA THR A 34 -3.64 -6.94 -5.39
C THR A 34 -2.28 -6.61 -4.80
N VAL A 35 -1.36 -6.12 -5.64
CA VAL A 35 -0.07 -5.53 -5.23
C VAL A 35 -0.08 -4.07 -5.65
N ILE A 36 0.20 -3.18 -4.71
CA ILE A 36 0.21 -1.73 -4.93
C ILE A 36 1.57 -1.20 -4.51
N ILE A 37 2.18 -0.41 -5.39
CA ILE A 37 3.36 0.41 -5.07
C ILE A 37 2.85 1.76 -4.60
N SER A 38 3.30 2.22 -3.44
CA SER A 38 2.90 3.51 -2.87
C SER A 38 4.00 4.06 -1.97
N HIS A 39 4.22 5.37 -2.05
CA HIS A 39 5.04 6.11 -1.09
C HIS A 39 4.20 6.74 0.05
N SER A 40 2.87 6.53 0.07
CA SER A 40 1.97 7.13 1.05
C SER A 40 1.64 6.17 2.19
N VAL A 41 2.28 6.38 3.35
CA VAL A 41 2.01 5.61 4.58
C VAL A 41 0.51 5.62 4.94
N LYS A 42 -0.17 6.76 4.79
CA LYS A 42 -1.60 6.87 5.08
C LYS A 42 -2.46 5.99 4.18
N GLN A 43 -2.11 5.86 2.90
CA GLN A 43 -2.81 4.96 1.98
C GLN A 43 -2.54 3.51 2.37
N ILE A 44 -1.28 3.15 2.59
CA ILE A 44 -0.87 1.80 2.99
C ILE A 44 -1.67 1.35 4.22
N GLN A 45 -1.76 2.21 5.25
CA GLN A 45 -2.53 1.93 6.47
C GLN A 45 -4.04 1.72 6.24
N ARG A 46 -4.63 2.29 5.19
CA ARG A 46 -6.06 2.17 4.91
C ARG A 46 -6.44 0.88 4.19
N ILE A 47 -5.62 0.43 3.23
CA ILE A 47 -6.06 -0.59 2.25
C ILE A 47 -5.19 -1.85 2.20
N ALA A 48 -3.95 -1.80 2.69
CA ALA A 48 -3.04 -2.94 2.60
C ALA A 48 -3.37 -3.97 3.69
N ASP A 49 -3.13 -5.25 3.40
CA ASP A 49 -3.13 -6.32 4.43
C ASP A 49 -1.71 -6.60 4.95
N LEU A 50 -0.72 -6.38 4.09
CA LEU A 50 0.70 -6.65 4.32
C LEU A 50 1.51 -5.58 3.59
N VAL A 51 2.63 -5.19 4.19
CA VAL A 51 3.55 -4.20 3.64
C VAL A 51 4.92 -4.82 3.49
N CYS A 52 5.49 -4.73 2.30
CA CYS A 52 6.87 -5.12 2.04
C CYS A 52 7.69 -3.84 1.82
N LEU A 53 8.66 -3.60 2.70
CA LEU A 53 9.60 -2.49 2.54
C LEU A 53 10.73 -2.93 1.59
N VAL A 54 10.90 -2.19 0.50
CA VAL A 54 11.94 -2.45 -0.49
C VAL A 54 12.96 -1.32 -0.45
N VAL A 55 14.22 -1.65 -0.24
CA VAL A 55 15.33 -0.70 -0.20
C VAL A 55 16.48 -1.27 -1.04
N ASN A 56 17.03 -0.45 -1.94
CA ASN A 56 18.12 -0.85 -2.84
C ASN A 56 17.84 -2.15 -3.63
N GLY A 57 16.58 -2.40 -3.97
CA GLY A 57 16.16 -3.59 -4.71
C GLY A 57 15.95 -4.85 -3.86
N GLU A 58 16.11 -4.77 -2.55
CA GLU A 58 15.91 -5.89 -1.62
C GLU A 58 14.73 -5.66 -0.69
N VAL A 59 14.00 -6.73 -0.37
CA VAL A 59 12.96 -6.69 0.67
C VAL A 59 13.67 -6.71 2.02
N VAL A 60 13.66 -5.57 2.70
CA VAL A 60 14.34 -5.41 3.99
C VAL A 60 13.42 -5.75 5.17
N GLU A 61 12.11 -5.60 5.00
CA GLU A 61 11.14 -5.85 6.07
C GLU A 61 9.76 -6.21 5.51
N VAL A 62 9.02 -7.07 6.21
CA VAL A 62 7.64 -7.42 5.89
C VAL A 62 6.82 -7.37 7.18
N LEU A 63 5.79 -6.53 7.19
CA LEU A 63 5.04 -6.20 8.40
C LEU A 63 3.58 -5.88 8.08
N LYS A 64 2.73 -5.85 9.10
CA LYS A 64 1.37 -5.37 8.93
C LYS A 64 1.33 -3.83 8.92
N PRO A 65 0.31 -3.21 8.30
CA PRO A 65 0.24 -1.75 8.19
C PRO A 65 0.18 -1.01 9.54
N ASP A 66 -0.36 -1.65 10.58
CA ASP A 66 -0.43 -1.13 11.95
C ASP A 66 0.91 -1.21 12.69
N GLU A 67 1.83 -2.05 12.23
CA GLU A 67 3.18 -2.21 12.78
C GLU A 67 4.20 -1.30 12.08
N LEU A 68 3.79 -0.49 11.10
CA LEU A 68 4.70 0.34 10.30
C LEU A 68 5.48 1.37 11.11
N SER A 69 4.88 1.87 12.19
CA SER A 69 5.56 2.78 13.14
C SER A 69 6.63 2.10 13.99
N GLN A 70 6.63 0.77 14.06
CA GLN A 70 7.59 -0.04 14.81
C GLN A 70 8.70 -0.59 13.92
N ALA A 71 8.67 -0.30 12.62
CA ALA A 71 9.64 -0.81 11.67
C ALA A 71 11.08 -0.49 12.10
N GLU A 72 11.93 -1.51 12.02
CA GLU A 72 13.33 -1.42 12.45
C GLU A 72 14.16 -0.62 11.44
N HIS A 73 13.84 -0.75 10.14
CA HIS A 73 14.60 -0.13 9.09
C HIS A 73 14.43 1.41 9.06
N PRO A 74 15.53 2.22 8.98
CA PRO A 74 15.46 3.68 9.03
C PRO A 74 14.52 4.32 7.99
N MET A 75 14.41 3.73 6.80
CA MET A 75 13.54 4.23 5.71
C MET A 75 12.04 4.18 6.05
N ALA A 76 11.61 3.35 7.00
CA ALA A 76 10.22 3.29 7.43
C ALA A 76 9.89 4.32 8.54
N ARG A 77 10.89 5.06 9.04
CA ARG A 77 10.75 6.07 10.11
C ARG A 77 10.60 7.50 9.59
N THR A 78 10.57 7.70 8.27
CA THR A 78 10.47 9.00 7.57
C THR A 78 9.03 9.46 7.33
#